data_AF-A0A974DFH9-F1
#
_entry.id   AF-A0A974DFH9-F1
#
_cell.length_a   1.000
_cell.length_b   1.000
_cell.length_c   1.000
_cell.angle_alpha   90.00
_cell.angle_beta   90.00
_cell.angle_gamma   90.00
#
_symmetry.space_group_name_H-M   'P 1'
#
loop_
_entity.id
_entity.type
_entity.pdbx_description
1 polymer ?
#
loop_
_entity_poly.entity_id
_entity_poly.type
_entity_poly.pdbx_seq_one_letter_code
_entity_poly.pdbx_strand_id
1 'polypeptide(L)' 'KKSAKLKTSYKRDYANLGIDIDLDLAGPTIYGWGVLGYQGWLAGYQMAFDTAKSRLAQNNFALGYTAGDFQLHTNV' A
#
# COMPACT_ATOMS: atom_id res chain seq x y z
N LYS A 1 16.21 -6.95 -18.97
CA LYS A 1 15.53 -5.93 -18.11
C LYS A 1 15.85 -6.31 -16.66
N LYS A 2 16.73 -5.55 -15.97
CA LYS A 2 17.19 -5.89 -14.62
C LYS A 2 16.40 -5.03 -13.63
N SER A 3 15.21 -5.47 -13.24
CA SER A 3 14.42 -4.81 -12.19
C SER A 3 14.64 -5.56 -10.87
N ALA A 4 15.07 -4.85 -9.83
CA ALA A 4 15.15 -5.43 -8.49
C ALA A 4 13.98 -4.90 -7.66
N LYS A 5 13.18 -5.79 -7.08
CA LYS A 5 12.05 -5.43 -6.23
C LYS A 5 12.36 -5.86 -4.80
N LEU A 6 12.44 -4.89 -3.90
CA LEU A 6 12.53 -5.14 -2.47
C LEU A 6 11.15 -4.94 -1.88
N LYS A 7 10.60 -5.95 -1.21
CA LYS A 7 9.31 -5.84 -0.50
C LYS A 7 9.53 -6.13 0.97
N THR A 8 9.01 -5.27 1.82
CA THR A 8 9.02 -5.44 3.27
C THR A 8 7.61 -5.24 3.75
N SER A 9 7.01 -6.29 4.30
CA SER A 9 5.69 -6.22 4.91
C SER A 9 5.79 -6.56 6.38
N TYR A 10 5.04 -5.82 7.18
CA TYR A 10 4.88 -6.01 8.61
C TYR A 10 3.40 -6.17 8.90
N LYS A 11 3.01 -7.36 9.35
CA LYS A 11 1.62 -7.71 9.66
C LYS A 11 1.47 -7.97 11.14
N ARG A 12 0.43 -7.37 11.72
CA ARG A 12 0.00 -7.50 13.12
C ARG A 12 -1.52 -7.56 13.17
N ASP A 13 -2.08 -8.01 14.28
CA ASP A 13 -3.52 -8.33 14.41
C ASP A 13 -4.46 -7.20 13.99
N TYR A 14 -4.04 -5.95 14.14
CA TYR A 14 -4.83 -4.75 13.82
C TYR A 14 -4.12 -3.80 12.86
N ALA A 15 -2.93 -4.16 12.35
CA ALA A 15 -2.12 -3.27 11.54
C ALA A 15 -1.26 -4.05 10.55
N ASN A 16 -1.40 -3.75 9.26
CA ASN A 16 -0.57 -4.25 8.19
C ASN A 16 0.11 -3.07 7.52
N LEU A 17 1.42 -3.02 7.54
CA LEU A 17 2.20 -2.01 6.84
C LEU A 17 3.06 -2.72 5.80
N GLY A 18 3.34 -2.07 4.69
CA GLY A 18 4.23 -2.59 3.69
C GLY A 18 4.92 -1.48 2.91
N ILE A 19 6.15 -1.76 2.52
CA ILE A 19 6.96 -0.87 1.71
C ILE A 19 7.57 -1.74 0.62
N ASP A 20 7.31 -1.38 -0.63
CA ASP A 20 7.89 -2.01 -1.80
C ASP A 20 8.74 -0.97 -2.53
N ILE A 21 9.99 -1.30 -2.84
CA ILE A 21 10.89 -0.46 -3.62
C ILE A 21 11.18 -1.19 -4.93
N ASP A 22 10.75 -0.60 -6.04
CA ASP A 22 11.01 -1.09 -7.39
C ASP A 22 12.18 -0.30 -7.98
N LEU A 23 13.32 -0.96 -8.14
CA LEU A 23 14.52 -0.41 -8.77
C LEU A 23 14.46 -0.77 -10.26
N ASP A 24 13.79 0.07 -11.05
CA ASP A 24 13.79 -0.01 -12.51
C ASP A 24 14.87 0.90 -13.10
N LEU A 25 15.23 0.65 -14.36
CA LEU A 25 16.22 1.42 -15.12
C LEU A 25 15.80 2.90 -15.30
N ALA A 26 14.49 3.17 -15.22
CA ALA A 26 13.92 4.51 -15.28
C ALA A 26 14.05 5.29 -13.97
N GLY A 27 14.41 4.63 -12.86
CA GLY A 27 14.62 5.18 -11.53
C GLY A 27 13.81 4.47 -10.44
N PRO A 28 14.21 4.60 -9.16
CA PRO A 28 13.53 3.93 -8.06
C PRO A 28 12.09 4.42 -7.89
N THR A 29 11.13 3.50 -7.82
CA THR A 29 9.77 3.82 -7.37
C THR A 29 9.56 3.23 -5.98
N ILE A 30 9.16 4.08 -5.04
CA ILE A 30 8.88 3.71 -3.66
C ILE A 30 7.37 3.60 -3.52
N TYR A 31 6.88 2.43 -3.19
CA TYR A 31 5.50 2.17 -2.84
C TYR A 31 5.43 1.96 -1.33
N GLY A 32 4.52 2.66 -0.67
CA GLY A 32 4.21 2.45 0.74
C GLY A 32 2.72 2.20 0.88
N TRP A 33 2.34 1.23 1.68
CA TRP A 33 0.94 0.98 2.01
C TRP A 33 0.80 0.64 3.49
N GLY A 34 -0.34 0.98 4.06
CA GLY A 34 -0.65 0.72 5.45
C GLY A 34 -2.13 0.56 5.63
N VAL A 35 -2.54 -0.52 6.28
CA VAL A 35 -3.92 -0.89 6.55
C VAL A 35 -4.07 -1.13 8.05
N LEU A 36 -4.94 -0.37 8.68
CA LEU A 36 -5.32 -0.55 10.08
C LEU A 36 -6.70 -1.19 10.14
N GLY A 37 -6.86 -2.15 11.03
CA GLY A 37 -8.11 -2.86 11.26
C GLY A 37 -8.56 -2.72 12.71
N TYR A 38 -9.79 -2.29 12.96
CA TYR A 38 -10.35 -2.24 14.32
C TYR A 38 -11.86 -2.50 14.31
N GLN A 39 -12.31 -3.48 15.11
CA GLN A 39 -13.73 -3.86 15.24
C GLN A 39 -14.49 -3.99 13.90
N GLY A 40 -13.87 -4.64 12.92
CA GLY A 40 -14.43 -4.82 11.58
C GLY A 40 -14.15 -3.70 10.59
N TRP A 41 -13.80 -2.49 11.05
CA TRP A 41 -13.36 -1.42 10.15
C TRP A 41 -11.93 -1.65 9.68
N LEU A 42 -11.68 -1.45 8.40
CA LEU A 42 -10.38 -1.50 7.75
C LEU A 42 -10.13 -0.12 7.11
N ALA A 43 -9.06 0.57 7.47
CA ALA A 43 -8.65 1.81 6.81
C ALA A 43 -7.25 1.59 6.26
N GLY A 44 -7.16 1.61 4.93
CA GLY A 44 -5.94 1.48 4.16
C GLY A 44 -5.54 2.78 3.50
N TYR A 45 -4.25 3.04 3.42
CA TYR A 45 -3.66 4.07 2.59
C TYR A 45 -2.52 3.46 1.80
N GLN A 46 -2.46 3.76 0.52
CA GLN A 46 -1.39 3.37 -0.37
C GLN A 46 -0.87 4.61 -1.09
N MET A 47 0.44 4.77 -1.10
CA MET A 47 1.14 5.82 -1.82
C MET A 47 2.23 5.20 -2.69
N ALA A 48 2.49 5.83 -3.83
CA ALA A 48 3.60 5.49 -4.70
C ALA A 48 4.31 6.77 -5.12
N PHE A 49 5.62 6.81 -4.95
CA PHE A 49 6.48 7.93 -5.28
C PHE A 49 7.55 7.49 -6.27
N ASP A 50 7.51 8.09 -7.46
CA ASP A 50 8.54 7.91 -8.49
C ASP A 50 9.67 8.91 -8.21
N THR A 51 10.79 8.42 -7.70
CA THR A 51 11.95 9.27 -7.36
C THR A 51 12.65 9.82 -8.59
N ALA A 52 12.53 9.14 -9.74
CA ALA A 52 13.14 9.60 -10.99
C ALA A 52 12.44 10.82 -11.56
N LYS A 53 11.10 10.86 -11.44
CA LYS A 53 10.29 11.99 -11.89
C LYS A 53 9.96 12.97 -10.76
N SER A 54 10.40 12.68 -9.53
CA SER A 54 10.07 13.42 -8.31
C SER A 54 8.55 13.69 -8.19
N ARG A 55 7.74 12.70 -8.57
CA ARG A 55 6.28 12.83 -8.66
C ARG A 55 5.62 11.74 -7.84
N LEU A 56 4.53 12.10 -7.15
CA LEU A 56 3.61 11.10 -6.63
C LEU A 56 2.91 10.39 -7.78
N ALA A 57 3.25 9.11 -7.94
CA ALA A 57 2.72 8.23 -8.96
C ALA A 57 1.31 7.76 -8.63
N GLN A 58 1.03 7.47 -7.34
CA GLN A 58 -0.29 7.03 -6.87
C GLN A 58 -0.54 7.49 -5.43
N ASN A 59 -1.79 7.82 -5.14
CA ASN A 59 -2.34 7.90 -3.79
C ASN A 59 -3.70 7.24 -3.84
N ASN A 60 -3.84 6.12 -3.16
CA ASN A 60 -5.10 5.42 -3.00
C ASN A 60 -5.47 5.38 -1.53
N PHE A 61 -6.73 5.63 -1.25
CA PHE A 61 -7.31 5.46 0.07
C PHE A 61 -8.33 4.32 0.02
N ALA A 62 -8.15 3.34 0.89
CA ALA A 62 -9.05 2.22 1.04
C ALA A 62 -9.81 2.35 2.35
N LEU A 63 -11.13 2.30 2.30
CA LEU A 63 -11.98 2.12 3.47
C LEU A 63 -12.76 0.83 3.27
N GLY A 64 -12.52 -0.11 4.15
CA GLY A 64 -13.24 -1.35 4.25
C GLY A 64 -14.04 -1.45 5.54
N TYR A 65 -15.16 -2.15 5.46
CA TYR A 65 -15.88 -2.61 6.65
C TYR A 65 -16.18 -4.09 6.48
N THR A 66 -15.77 -4.87 7.46
CA THR A 66 -15.93 -6.31 7.59
C THR A 66 -16.83 -6.57 8.79
N ALA A 67 -18.10 -6.87 8.54
CA ALA A 67 -19.04 -7.31 9.57
C ALA A 67 -19.65 -8.65 9.15
N GLY A 68 -19.37 -9.69 9.94
CA GLY A 68 -19.84 -11.06 9.66
C GLY A 68 -19.38 -11.55 8.28
N ASP A 69 -20.34 -11.74 7.36
CA ASP A 69 -20.13 -12.23 5.99
C ASP A 69 -19.95 -11.12 4.93
N PHE A 70 -19.98 -9.84 5.30
CA PHE A 70 -19.87 -8.73 4.35
C PHE A 70 -18.53 -8.02 4.45
N GLN A 71 -17.75 -8.07 3.38
CA GLN A 71 -16.58 -7.22 3.14
C GLN A 71 -16.93 -6.18 2.08
N LEU A 72 -17.13 -4.94 2.51
CA LEU A 72 -17.25 -3.82 1.61
C LEU A 72 -15.85 -3.22 1.44
N HIS A 73 -15.29 -3.20 0.23
CA HIS A 73 -14.02 -2.55 -0.08
C HIS A 73 -14.28 -1.31 -0.93
N THR A 74 -14.09 -0.13 -0.35
CA THR A 74 -14.10 1.14 -1.09
C THR A 74 -12.67 1.56 -1.31
N ASN A 75 -12.26 1.75 -2.57
CA ASN A 75 -10.95 2.27 -2.95
C ASN A 75 -11.16 3.57 -3.75
N VAL A 76 -10.49 4.65 -3.37
CA VAL A 76 -10.47 5.95 -4.05
C VAL A 76 -9.06 6.32 -4.43
#